data_AF-A0A1Y4E1N3-F1
#
_entry.id   AF-A0A1Y4E1N3-F1
#
_cell.length_a   1.000
_cell.length_b   1.000
_cell.length_c   1.000
_cell.angle_alpha   90.00
_cell.angle_beta   90.00
_cell.angle_gamma   90.00
#
_symmetry.space_group_name_H-M   'P 1'
#
loop_
_entity.id
_entity.type
_entity.pdbx_description
1 polymer ?
#
loop_
_entity_poly.entity_id
_entity_poly.type
_entity_poly.pdbx_seq_one_letter_code
_entity_poly.pdbx_strand_id
1 'polypeptide(L)'
;MTSCDPRTDAEARSLEPMAFFPHDSNAGGDIKCRKLVRRFGVEGYGRWWLLCELLAATSGHALPMAEEDDAYVVAEALRFSGASFDDLQAVEDCRSFIEALVEIGLVRVNGEGEIYSPRMMRNGEYFGRQRANGAKGGRPRKKREAPDA
;
A
#
# COMPACT_ATOMS: atom_id res chain seq x y z
N MET A 1 -4.77 5.71 -32.59
CA MET A 1 -5.25 6.58 -31.50
C MET A 1 -5.90 5.68 -30.46
N THR A 2 -5.11 5.20 -29.51
CA THR A 2 -5.52 4.21 -28.53
C THR A 2 -6.29 4.91 -27.41
N SER A 3 -7.51 4.45 -27.17
CA SER A 3 -8.45 4.95 -26.16
C SER A 3 -7.81 4.94 -24.77
N CYS A 4 -7.50 6.12 -24.22
CA CYS A 4 -7.23 6.30 -22.79
C CYS A 4 -8.55 6.16 -22.04
N ASP A 5 -8.69 5.09 -21.28
CA ASP A 5 -9.79 4.88 -20.35
C ASP A 5 -9.73 5.95 -19.22
N PRO A 6 -10.74 6.81 -19.05
CA PRO A 6 -10.72 7.84 -18.02
C PRO A 6 -11.11 7.22 -16.68
N ARG A 7 -10.08 6.79 -15.93
CA ARG A 7 -10.22 6.57 -14.47
C ARG A 7 -10.96 7.76 -13.86
N THR A 8 -12.02 7.51 -13.10
CA THR A 8 -12.78 8.59 -12.45
C THR A 8 -11.83 9.43 -11.57
N ASP A 9 -12.08 10.74 -11.37
CA ASP A 9 -11.20 11.59 -10.53
C ASP A 9 -10.94 10.99 -9.14
N ALA A 10 -11.91 10.25 -8.59
CA ALA A 10 -11.75 9.52 -7.34
C ALA A 10 -10.81 8.31 -7.45
N GLU A 11 -10.83 7.58 -8.56
CA GLU A 11 -9.91 6.47 -8.85
C GLU A 11 -8.49 6.95 -9.11
N ALA A 12 -8.31 8.07 -9.82
CA ALA A 12 -6.99 8.67 -10.00
C ALA A 12 -6.39 9.05 -8.63
N ARG A 13 -7.20 9.72 -7.79
CA ARG A 13 -6.81 10.13 -6.44
C ARG A 13 -6.69 8.98 -5.46
N SER A 14 -7.24 7.80 -5.73
CA SER A 14 -7.07 6.64 -4.85
C SER A 14 -5.69 6.00 -4.94
N LEU A 15 -4.92 6.36 -5.98
CA LEU A 15 -3.55 5.91 -6.16
C LEU A 15 -2.54 6.89 -5.55
N GLU A 16 -2.97 8.07 -5.10
CA GLU A 16 -2.09 9.01 -4.41
C GLU A 16 -1.69 8.46 -3.03
N PRO A 17 -0.42 8.64 -2.60
CA PRO A 17 0.04 8.25 -1.28
C PRO A 17 -0.88 8.69 -0.14
N MET A 18 -0.92 7.88 0.90
CA MET A 18 -1.70 8.10 2.11
C MET A 18 -0.79 8.59 3.23
N ALA A 19 -0.94 9.85 3.65
CA ALA A 19 -0.20 10.41 4.79
C ALA A 19 -0.57 9.76 6.13
N PHE A 20 -1.75 9.14 6.19
CA PHE A 20 -2.19 8.32 7.30
C PHE A 20 -3.13 7.23 6.79
N PHE A 21 -3.20 6.11 7.50
CA PHE A 21 -4.20 5.08 7.28
C PHE A 21 -4.67 4.51 8.62
N PRO A 22 -5.91 4.00 8.72
CA PRO A 22 -6.41 3.44 9.97
C PRO A 22 -5.66 2.16 10.34
N HIS A 23 -5.07 2.17 11.53
CA HIS A 23 -4.58 0.98 12.23
C HIS A 23 -5.67 0.53 13.21
N ASP A 24 -6.19 -0.69 13.06
CA ASP A 24 -7.25 -1.17 13.95
C ASP A 24 -6.65 -1.49 15.32
N SER A 25 -7.21 -0.91 16.39
CA SER A 25 -6.76 -1.18 17.76
C SER A 25 -6.83 -2.67 18.13
N ASN A 26 -7.68 -3.45 17.45
CA ASN A 26 -7.81 -4.89 17.63
C ASN A 26 -7.14 -5.73 16.54
N ALA A 27 -6.29 -5.16 15.67
CA ALA A 27 -5.76 -5.87 14.51
C ALA A 27 -5.04 -7.18 14.86
N GLY A 28 -4.40 -7.27 16.04
CA GLY A 28 -3.80 -8.51 16.54
C GLY A 28 -4.81 -9.62 16.88
N GLY A 29 -6.10 -9.30 16.98
CA GLY A 29 -7.21 -10.24 17.12
C GLY A 29 -7.61 -10.91 15.82
N ASP A 30 -7.28 -10.33 14.66
CA ASP A 30 -7.59 -10.91 13.36
C ASP A 30 -6.84 -12.25 13.16
N ILE A 31 -7.52 -13.26 12.62
CA ILE A 31 -6.97 -14.60 12.47
C ILE A 31 -5.73 -14.63 11.57
N LYS A 32 -5.62 -13.74 10.58
CA LYS A 32 -4.44 -13.61 9.72
C LYS A 32 -3.25 -13.05 10.48
N CYS A 33 -3.46 -12.00 11.27
CA CYS A 33 -2.43 -11.46 12.16
C CYS A 33 -1.98 -12.49 13.22
N ARG A 34 -2.91 -13.29 13.76
CA ARG A 34 -2.58 -14.39 14.68
C ARG A 34 -1.76 -15.49 14.01
N LYS A 35 -2.08 -15.86 12.76
CA LYS A 35 -1.28 -16.81 11.95
C LYS A 35 0.13 -16.26 11.70
N LEU A 36 0.25 -14.97 11.39
CA LEU A 36 1.53 -14.30 11.20
C LEU A 36 2.37 -14.34 12.48
N VAL A 37 1.80 -13.94 13.62
CA VAL A 37 2.48 -14.00 14.92
C VAL A 37 2.88 -15.43 15.29
N ARG A 38 2.06 -16.43 14.97
CA ARG A 38 2.42 -17.84 15.18
C ARG A 38 3.64 -18.27 14.37
N ARG A 39 3.79 -17.78 13.13
CA ARG A 39 4.88 -18.19 12.22
C ARG A 39 6.17 -17.40 12.42
N PHE A 40 6.08 -16.10 12.71
CA PHE A 40 7.21 -15.17 12.70
C PHE A 40 7.32 -14.32 13.98
N GLY A 41 6.57 -14.66 15.02
CA GLY A 41 6.54 -13.90 16.27
C GLY A 41 5.99 -12.47 16.11
N VAL A 42 6.20 -11.67 17.16
CA VAL A 42 5.82 -10.25 17.16
C VAL A 42 6.62 -9.43 16.15
N GLU A 43 7.82 -9.90 15.80
CA GLU A 43 8.70 -9.27 14.82
C GLU A 43 8.09 -9.31 13.42
N GLY A 44 7.58 -10.47 12.99
CA GLY A 44 6.85 -10.58 11.72
C GLY A 44 5.59 -9.73 11.69
N TYR A 45 4.88 -9.58 12.81
CA TYR A 45 3.76 -8.66 12.91
C TYR A 45 4.18 -7.20 12.76
N GLY A 46 5.32 -6.81 13.34
CA GLY A 46 5.92 -5.49 13.13
C GLY A 46 6.30 -5.25 11.67
N ARG A 47 6.96 -6.22 11.03
CA ARG A 47 7.32 -6.15 9.59
C ARG A 47 6.09 -6.03 8.69
N TRP A 48 4.99 -6.70 9.02
CA TRP A 48 3.75 -6.52 8.29
C TRP A 48 3.23 -5.07 8.34
N TRP A 49 3.36 -4.40 9.49
CA TRP A 49 2.98 -2.98 9.58
C TRP A 49 3.96 -2.06 8.86
N LEU A 50 5.27 -2.34 8.90
CA LEU A 50 6.25 -1.65 8.06
C LEU A 50 5.89 -1.78 6.57
N LEU A 51 5.48 -2.97 6.12
CA LEU A 51 5.01 -3.17 4.76
C LEU A 51 3.76 -2.33 4.44
N CYS A 52 2.80 -2.27 5.36
CA CYS A 52 1.63 -1.40 5.19
C CYS A 52 2.01 0.09 5.07
N GLU A 53 2.99 0.55 5.84
CA GLU A 53 3.51 1.92 5.77
C GLU A 53 4.18 2.20 4.43
N LEU A 54 5.00 1.27 3.93
CA LEU A 54 5.60 1.38 2.60
C LEU A 54 4.53 1.45 1.51
N LEU A 55 3.53 0.56 1.55
CA LEU A 55 2.41 0.58 0.60
C LEU A 55 1.60 1.89 0.69
N ALA A 56 1.42 2.45 1.88
CA ALA A 56 0.75 3.72 2.05
C ALA A 56 1.53 4.88 1.42
N ALA A 57 2.86 4.88 1.55
CA ALA A 57 3.74 5.92 1.03
C ALA A 57 3.93 5.85 -0.49
N THR A 58 3.72 4.68 -1.09
CA THR A 58 3.91 4.47 -2.53
C THR A 58 2.66 4.76 -3.34
N SER A 59 2.83 5.48 -4.45
CA SER A 59 1.76 5.70 -5.44
C SER A 59 1.27 4.38 -5.99
N GLY A 60 -0.05 4.19 -6.03
CA GLY A 60 -0.68 2.94 -6.46
C GLY A 60 -0.75 1.85 -5.38
N HIS A 61 -0.14 2.06 -4.22
CA HIS A 61 -0.17 1.14 -3.08
C HIS A 61 0.28 -0.28 -3.40
N ALA A 62 1.27 -0.37 -4.30
CA ALA A 62 1.93 -1.59 -4.70
C ALA A 62 3.46 -1.36 -4.66
N LEU A 63 4.23 -2.43 -4.47
CA LEU A 63 5.68 -2.40 -4.48
C LEU A 63 6.19 -3.44 -5.49
N PRO A 64 7.12 -3.10 -6.39
CA PRO A 64 7.72 -4.07 -7.27
C PRO A 64 8.56 -5.07 -6.47
N MET A 65 8.58 -6.33 -6.89
CA MET A 65 9.45 -7.37 -6.32
C MET A 65 9.87 -8.43 -7.35
N ALA A 66 9.63 -8.17 -8.64
CA ALA A 66 9.96 -9.10 -9.72
C ALA A 66 11.46 -9.18 -9.94
N GLU A 67 12.13 -8.03 -9.93
CA GLU A 67 13.57 -7.92 -10.16
C GLU A 67 14.36 -8.08 -8.87
N GLU A 68 15.64 -8.41 -9.00
CA GLU A 68 16.52 -8.64 -7.85
C GLU A 68 16.75 -7.37 -7.03
N ASP A 69 17.03 -6.25 -7.71
CA ASP A 69 17.23 -4.93 -7.08
C ASP A 69 15.99 -4.48 -6.29
N ASP A 70 14.80 -4.72 -6.82
CA ASP A 70 13.55 -4.43 -6.11
C ASP A 70 13.44 -5.25 -4.82
N ALA A 71 13.81 -6.53 -4.88
CA ALA A 71 13.79 -7.41 -3.72
C ALA A 71 14.80 -6.97 -2.63
N TYR A 72 15.98 -6.47 -3.02
CA TYR A 72 16.95 -5.87 -2.07
C TYR A 72 16.36 -4.64 -1.39
N VAL A 73 15.76 -3.72 -2.14
CA VAL A 73 15.15 -2.50 -1.59
C VAL A 73 14.02 -2.85 -0.61
N VAL A 74 13.17 -3.82 -0.95
CA VAL A 74 12.10 -4.29 -0.06
C VAL A 74 12.69 -4.97 1.18
N ALA A 75 13.71 -5.82 1.03
CA ALA A 75 14.38 -6.48 2.16
C ALA A 75 14.99 -5.47 3.14
N GLU A 76 15.66 -4.43 2.65
CA GLU A 76 16.21 -3.35 3.46
C GLU A 76 15.10 -2.57 4.19
N ALA A 77 14.06 -2.19 3.47
CA ALA A 77 12.94 -1.43 4.03
C ALA A 77 12.19 -2.21 5.12
N LEU A 78 12.09 -3.54 4.96
CA LEU A 78 11.51 -4.45 5.95
C LEU A 78 12.52 -4.93 7.00
N ARG A 79 13.75 -4.39 7.01
CA ARG A 79 14.78 -4.67 8.02
C ARG A 79 15.17 -6.15 8.08
N PHE A 80 15.31 -6.79 6.92
CA PHE A 80 15.97 -8.10 6.80
C PHE A 80 17.49 -7.95 6.76
N SER A 81 18.01 -6.91 6.11
CA SER A 81 19.44 -6.59 6.14
C SER A 81 19.80 -5.88 7.46
N GLY A 82 20.44 -6.64 8.37
CA GLY A 82 21.06 -6.14 9.59
C GLY A 82 22.57 -5.88 9.42
N ALA A 83 23.33 -5.87 10.51
CA ALA A 83 24.78 -5.59 10.54
C ALA A 83 25.69 -6.67 9.92
N SER A 84 25.14 -7.65 9.18
CA SER A 84 25.88 -8.78 8.60
C SER A 84 25.88 -8.69 7.07
N PHE A 85 27.03 -9.00 6.47
CA PHE A 85 27.36 -8.86 5.05
C PHE A 85 26.71 -9.89 4.10
N ASP A 86 25.55 -10.46 4.44
CA ASP A 86 24.89 -11.45 3.57
C ASP A 86 23.56 -10.92 3.03
N ASP A 87 23.67 -10.03 2.03
CA ASP A 87 22.51 -9.43 1.37
C ASP A 87 21.67 -10.49 0.64
N LEU A 88 22.28 -11.58 0.17
CA LEU A 88 21.58 -12.67 -0.52
C LEU A 88 20.62 -13.38 0.44
N GLN A 89 21.11 -13.78 1.62
CA GLN A 89 20.27 -14.42 2.63
C GLN A 89 19.13 -13.48 3.09
N ALA A 90 19.41 -12.19 3.23
CA ALA A 90 18.38 -11.20 3.59
C ALA A 90 17.25 -11.11 2.55
N VAL A 91 17.59 -11.19 1.26
CA VAL A 91 16.59 -11.23 0.18
C VAL A 91 15.80 -12.53 0.18
N GLU A 92 16.44 -13.68 0.39
CA GLU A 92 15.75 -14.97 0.47
C GLU A 92 14.77 -15.03 1.66
N ASP A 93 15.17 -14.51 2.81
CA ASP A 93 14.32 -14.40 4.00
C ASP A 93 13.14 -13.45 3.75
N CYS A 94 13.38 -12.33 3.06
CA CYS A 94 12.36 -11.37 2.67
C CYS A 94 11.33 -12.00 1.72
N ARG A 95 11.78 -12.69 0.68
CA ARG A 95 10.90 -13.41 -0.27
C ARG A 95 10.05 -14.46 0.45
N SER A 96 10.67 -15.27 1.31
CA SER A 96 9.97 -16.28 2.13
C SER A 96 8.91 -15.65 3.04
N PHE A 97 9.19 -14.48 3.60
CA PHE A 97 8.23 -13.72 4.41
C PHE A 97 7.05 -13.22 3.56
N ILE A 98 7.30 -12.64 2.39
CA ILE A 98 6.25 -12.19 1.46
C ILE A 98 5.37 -13.37 1.02
N GLU A 99 5.96 -14.50 0.65
CA GLU A 99 5.22 -15.73 0.31
C GLU A 99 4.29 -16.14 1.45
N ALA A 100 4.78 -16.12 2.70
CA ALA A 100 3.94 -16.43 3.85
C ALA A 100 2.81 -15.40 4.05
N LEU A 101 3.02 -14.10 3.76
CA LEU A 101 1.95 -13.10 3.78
C LEU A 101 0.90 -13.36 2.69
N VAL A 102 1.32 -13.84 1.51
CA VAL A 102 0.40 -14.26 0.43
C VAL A 102 -0.43 -15.46 0.90
N GLU A 103 0.20 -16.49 1.45
CA GLU A 103 -0.50 -17.69 1.98
C GLU A 103 -1.51 -17.35 3.08
N ILE A 104 -1.14 -16.45 3.99
CA ILE A 104 -2.02 -15.98 5.06
C ILE A 104 -3.17 -15.12 4.49
N GLY A 105 -2.97 -14.55 3.30
CA GLY A 105 -3.93 -13.68 2.62
C GLY A 105 -3.91 -12.25 3.14
N LEU A 106 -2.76 -11.76 3.62
CA LEU A 106 -2.52 -10.36 3.99
C LEU A 106 -2.13 -9.53 2.76
N VAL A 107 -1.38 -10.11 1.83
CA VAL A 107 -0.99 -9.49 0.55
C VAL A 107 -1.34 -10.38 -0.63
N ARG A 108 -1.15 -9.84 -1.84
CA ARG A 108 -1.25 -10.51 -3.13
C ARG A 108 -0.11 -10.00 -4.02
N VAL A 109 0.21 -10.78 -5.04
CA VAL A 109 1.12 -10.38 -6.12
C VAL A 109 0.30 -10.29 -7.41
N ASN A 110 0.46 -9.23 -8.19
CA ASN A 110 -0.23 -9.06 -9.48
C ASN A 110 0.57 -9.74 -10.63
N GLY A 111 0.06 -9.67 -11.86
CA GLY A 111 0.73 -10.28 -13.02
C GLY A 111 2.07 -9.62 -13.40
N GLU A 112 2.37 -8.46 -12.83
CA GLU A 112 3.60 -7.69 -13.05
C GLU A 112 4.63 -7.94 -11.93
N GLY A 113 4.31 -8.79 -10.96
CA GLY A 113 5.20 -9.10 -9.84
C GLY A 113 5.18 -8.06 -8.72
N GLU A 114 4.20 -7.15 -8.70
CA GLU A 114 4.06 -6.18 -7.62
C GLU A 114 3.25 -6.74 -6.46
N ILE A 115 3.73 -6.52 -5.24
CA ILE A 115 3.04 -6.84 -3.99
C ILE A 115 2.06 -5.73 -3.65
N TYR A 116 0.82 -6.09 -3.33
CA TYR A 116 -0.18 -5.16 -2.80
C TYR A 116 -1.03 -5.80 -1.71
N SER A 117 -1.60 -4.96 -0.86
CA SER A 117 -2.53 -5.39 0.19
C SER A 117 -3.96 -4.99 -0.15
N PRO A 118 -4.93 -5.92 -0.20
CA PRO A 118 -6.34 -5.56 -0.40
C PRO A 118 -6.88 -4.57 0.64
N ARG A 119 -6.31 -4.57 1.86
CA ARG A 119 -6.62 -3.57 2.89
C ARG A 119 -6.18 -2.19 2.45
N MET A 120 -4.94 -2.07 1.98
CA MET A 120 -4.37 -0.78 1.59
C MET A 120 -5.03 -0.22 0.33
N MET A 121 -5.41 -1.07 -0.62
CA MET A 121 -6.21 -0.65 -1.79
C MET A 121 -7.55 -0.02 -1.36
N ARG A 122 -8.29 -0.68 -0.46
CA ARG A 122 -9.56 -0.13 0.07
C ARG A 122 -9.37 1.19 0.83
N ASN A 123 -8.25 1.33 1.55
CA ASN A 123 -7.91 2.59 2.21
C ASN A 123 -7.65 3.68 1.17
N GLY A 124 -6.86 3.40 0.13
CA GLY A 124 -6.61 4.31 -0.99
C GLY A 124 -7.91 4.77 -1.66
N GLU A 125 -8.81 3.85 -1.96
CA GLU A 125 -10.15 4.15 -2.50
C GLU A 125 -10.96 5.07 -1.59
N TYR A 126 -10.95 4.80 -0.27
CA TYR A 126 -11.62 5.64 0.71
C TYR A 126 -11.08 7.07 0.67
N PHE A 127 -9.76 7.25 0.72
CA PHE A 127 -9.14 8.57 0.66
C PHE A 127 -9.31 9.25 -0.70
N GLY A 128 -9.25 8.51 -1.80
CA GLY A 128 -9.52 9.02 -3.15
C GLY A 128 -10.90 9.67 -3.25
N ARG A 129 -11.94 9.00 -2.71
CA ARG A 129 -13.29 9.57 -2.62
C ARG A 129 -13.34 10.84 -1.77
N GLN A 130 -12.67 10.86 -0.61
CA GLN A 130 -12.62 12.04 0.25
C GLN A 130 -11.93 13.23 -0.45
N ARG A 131 -10.78 12.99 -1.09
CA ARG A 131 -10.03 13.99 -1.85
C ARG A 131 -10.89 14.58 -2.99
N ALA A 132 -11.53 13.72 -3.78
CA ALA A 132 -12.40 14.15 -4.89
C ALA A 132 -13.59 15.01 -4.41
N ASN A 133 -14.23 14.60 -3.29
CA ASN A 133 -15.33 15.35 -2.70
C ASN A 133 -14.87 16.69 -2.11
N GLY A 134 -13.72 16.72 -1.44
CA GLY A 134 -13.12 17.95 -0.90
C GLY A 134 -12.81 18.99 -1.99
N ALA A 135 -12.31 18.54 -3.15
CA ALA A 135 -12.02 19.43 -4.29
C ALA A 135 -13.29 20.11 -4.86
N LYS A 136 -14.44 19.43 -4.83
CA LYS A 136 -15.72 20.02 -5.24
C LYS A 136 -16.20 21.09 -4.26
N GLY A 137 -16.01 20.87 -2.96
CA GLY A 137 -16.40 21.80 -1.90
C GLY A 137 -15.59 23.09 -1.86
N GLY A 138 -14.30 23.02 -2.21
CA GLY A 138 -13.39 24.17 -2.22
C GLY A 138 -13.49 25.07 -3.47
N ARG A 139 -14.27 24.68 -4.49
CA ARG A 139 -14.35 25.43 -5.75
C ARG A 139 -15.14 26.74 -5.54
N PRO A 140 -14.56 27.92 -5.80
CA PRO A 140 -15.28 29.19 -5.66
C PRO A 140 -16.56 29.18 -6.49
N ARG A 141 -17.70 29.56 -5.89
CA ARG A 141 -18.94 29.74 -6.65
C ARG A 141 -18.70 30.84 -7.69
N LYS A 142 -18.92 30.53 -8.97
CA LYS A 142 -18.85 31.50 -10.07
C LYS A 142 -19.84 32.63 -9.74
N LYS A 143 -19.35 33.86 -9.54
CA LYS A 143 -20.22 35.03 -9.37
C LYS A 143 -21.09 35.13 -10.62
N ARG A 144 -22.40 35.13 -10.43
CA ARG A 144 -23.37 35.35 -11.50
C ARG A 144 -23.28 36.82 -11.86
N GLU A 145 -22.86 37.14 -13.08
CA GLU A 145 -22.86 38.52 -13.58
C GLU A 145 -24.29 39.06 -13.49
N ALA A 146 -24.43 40.24 -12.89
CA ALA A 146 -25.71 40.92 -12.80
C ALA A 146 -26.16 41.29 -14.22
N PRO A 147 -27.47 41.17 -14.54
CA PRO A 147 -27.95 41.60 -15.84
C PRO A 147 -27.75 43.11 -15.99
N ASP A 148 -27.20 43.53 -17.13
CA ASP A 148 -27.04 44.93 -17.50
C ASP A 148 -28.39 45.65 -17.40
N ALA A 149 -28.37 46.80 -16.71
CA ALA A 149 -29.52 47.67 -16.47
C ALA A 149 -29.72 48.67 -17.62
#